data_AF-A0A7S3HIZ4-F1
#
_entry.id   AF-A0A7S3HIZ4-F1
#
_cell.length_a   1.000
_cell.length_b   1.000
_cell.length_c   1.000
_cell.angle_alpha   90.00
_cell.angle_beta   90.00
_cell.angle_gamma   90.00
#
_symmetry.space_group_name_H-M   'P 1'
#
loop_
_entity.id
_entity.type
_entity.pdbx_description
1 polymer ?
#
loop_
_entity_poly.entity_id
_entity_poly.type
_entity_poly.pdbx_seq_one_letter_code
_entity_poly.pdbx_strand_id
1 'polypeptide(L)'
;QRREQGVAPKDALEQSFQATQDEIEAKNNPSHRERLDSSMSGTTCTVAYHDIPGQTIWIAHVGDSRAIISAQGNPKEAEVLGHDHKPDLPEEKKRIESRGGRVIFDGFYNHRVFSAKGQYPGLNMSRA
;
A
#
# COMPACT_ATOMS: atom_id res chain seq x y z
N GLN A 1 -35.68 -7.95 -0.84
CA GLN A 1 -35.14 -6.63 -0.41
C GLN A 1 -34.18 -6.16 -1.48
N ARG A 2 -34.50 -5.06 -2.18
CA ARG A 2 -33.59 -4.47 -3.17
C ARG A 2 -32.40 -3.90 -2.40
N ARG A 3 -31.20 -4.46 -2.59
CA ARG A 3 -29.97 -3.70 -2.32
C ARG A 3 -30.00 -2.54 -3.31
N GLU A 4 -29.96 -1.31 -2.80
CA GLU A 4 -29.48 -0.19 -3.62
C GLU A 4 -28.15 -0.65 -4.24
N GLN A 5 -27.94 -0.38 -5.52
CA GLN A 5 -26.68 -0.74 -6.19
C GLN A 5 -25.57 0.09 -5.53
N GLY A 6 -25.00 -0.45 -4.46
CA GLY A 6 -23.85 0.12 -3.78
C GLY A 6 -22.63 0.13 -4.72
N VAL A 7 -21.65 0.97 -4.38
CA VAL A 7 -20.37 1.03 -5.10
C VAL A 7 -19.72 -0.36 -5.10
N ALA A 8 -19.18 -0.79 -6.24
CA ALA A 8 -18.52 -2.09 -6.35
C ALA A 8 -17.33 -2.17 -5.36
N PRO A 9 -17.06 -3.32 -4.72
CA PRO A 9 -16.00 -3.43 -3.72
C PRO A 9 -14.63 -2.96 -4.20
N LYS A 10 -14.27 -3.24 -5.46
CA LYS A 10 -13.05 -2.73 -6.10
C LYS A 10 -12.99 -1.20 -6.04
N ASP A 11 -14.02 -0.52 -6.53
CA ASP A 11 -14.04 0.94 -6.63
C ASP A 11 -14.08 1.57 -5.23
N ALA A 12 -14.81 0.96 -4.29
CA ALA A 12 -14.84 1.40 -2.90
C ALA A 12 -13.46 1.31 -2.23
N LEU A 13 -12.72 0.22 -2.46
CA LEU A 13 -11.36 0.04 -1.94
C LEU A 13 -10.40 1.06 -2.58
N GLU A 14 -10.42 1.22 -3.90
CA GLU A 14 -9.57 2.21 -4.60
C GLU A 14 -9.84 3.63 -4.09
N GLN A 15 -11.11 4.02 -3.99
CA GLN A 15 -11.52 5.34 -3.48
C GLN A 15 -11.12 5.53 -2.01
N SER A 16 -11.22 4.49 -1.18
CA SER A 16 -10.87 4.58 0.25
C SER A 16 -9.37 4.84 0.47
N PHE A 17 -8.51 4.17 -0.31
CA PHE A 17 -7.07 4.39 -0.24
C PHE A 17 -6.71 5.82 -0.66
N GLN A 18 -7.26 6.30 -1.77
CA GLN A 18 -7.02 7.67 -2.24
C GLN A 18 -7.55 8.71 -1.25
N ALA A 19 -8.79 8.55 -0.79
CA ALA A 19 -9.41 9.48 0.16
C ALA A 19 -8.63 9.56 1.48
N THR A 20 -8.11 8.42 1.96
CA THR A 20 -7.29 8.38 3.18
C THR A 20 -5.95 9.10 2.99
N GLN A 21 -5.30 8.92 1.83
CA GLN A 21 -4.07 9.64 1.50
C GLN A 21 -4.32 11.15 1.43
N ASP A 22 -5.38 11.57 0.74
CA ASP A 22 -5.77 12.98 0.60
C ASP A 22 -6.06 13.60 1.98
N GLU A 23 -6.70 12.87 2.89
CA GLU A 23 -6.97 13.32 4.26
C GLU A 23 -5.68 13.48 5.08
N ILE A 24 -4.74 12.53 4.97
CA ILE A 24 -3.44 12.63 5.63
C ILE A 24 -2.67 13.86 5.13
N GLU A 25 -2.64 14.08 3.81
CA GLU A 25 -1.98 15.24 3.20
C GLU A 25 -2.61 16.56 3.65
N ALA A 26 -3.95 16.62 3.69
CA ALA A 26 -4.67 17.79 4.20
C ALA A 26 -4.34 18.07 5.67
N LYS A 27 -4.30 17.04 6.52
CA LYS A 27 -3.96 17.15 7.94
C LYS A 27 -2.49 17.44 8.20
N ASN A 28 -1.60 17.15 7.25
CA ASN A 28 -0.18 17.47 7.36
C ASN A 28 0.12 18.98 7.19
N ASN A 29 -0.86 19.77 6.73
CA ASN A 29 -0.74 21.22 6.62
C ASN A 29 -0.54 21.85 8.03
N PRO A 30 0.52 22.66 8.25
CA PRO A 30 0.77 23.33 9.53
C PRO A 30 -0.38 24.19 10.06
N SER A 31 -1.24 24.68 9.18
CA SER A 31 -2.40 25.51 9.51
C SER A 31 -3.70 24.71 9.72
N HIS A 32 -3.67 23.38 9.57
CA HIS A 32 -4.86 22.54 9.78
C HIS A 32 -5.24 22.50 11.26
N ARG A 33 -6.55 22.60 11.56
CA ARG A 33 -7.04 22.64 12.95
C ARG A 33 -6.78 21.34 13.71
N GLU A 34 -6.84 20.21 13.00
CA GLU A 34 -6.54 18.87 13.51
C GLU A 34 -5.23 18.38 12.88
N ARG A 35 -4.16 19.15 13.04
CA ARG A 35 -2.87 18.83 12.40
C ARG A 35 -2.37 17.46 12.83
N LEU A 36 -1.92 16.68 11.84
CA LEU A 36 -1.21 15.42 12.01
C LEU A 36 0.11 15.51 11.25
N ASP A 37 1.25 15.65 11.95
CA ASP A 37 2.55 15.68 11.30
C ASP A 37 2.98 14.27 10.87
N SER A 38 2.88 14.02 9.58
CA SER A 38 3.23 12.75 8.92
C SER A 38 4.34 12.94 7.87
N SER A 39 4.99 14.12 7.86
CA SER A 39 5.96 14.53 6.84
C SER A 39 7.16 13.58 6.66
N MET A 40 7.52 12.86 7.72
CA MET A 40 8.65 11.93 7.79
C MET A 40 8.21 10.49 8.10
N SER A 41 6.91 10.23 8.05
CA SER A 41 6.30 8.96 8.42
C SER A 41 5.58 8.36 7.21
N GLY A 42 5.32 7.06 7.29
CA GLY A 42 4.51 6.35 6.32
C GLY A 42 4.01 5.05 6.93
N THR A 43 3.02 4.45 6.31
CA THR A 43 2.49 3.15 6.73
C THR A 43 2.19 2.30 5.51
N THR A 44 2.25 0.98 5.70
CA THR A 44 1.62 0.04 4.78
C THR A 44 0.12 -0.04 5.10
N CYS A 45 -0.65 -0.62 4.18
CA CYS A 45 -2.03 -0.99 4.44
C CYS A 45 -2.35 -2.29 3.70
N THR A 46 -3.07 -3.20 4.34
CA THR A 46 -3.60 -4.43 3.74
C THR A 46 -4.99 -4.65 4.30
N VAL A 47 -5.98 -4.66 3.41
CA VAL A 47 -7.40 -4.80 3.74
C VAL A 47 -7.94 -6.05 3.09
N ALA A 48 -8.66 -6.86 3.88
CA ALA A 48 -9.42 -7.99 3.40
C ALA A 48 -10.91 -7.72 3.59
N TYR A 49 -11.68 -7.74 2.51
CA TYR A 49 -13.13 -7.61 2.53
C TYR A 49 -13.78 -8.91 2.05
N HIS A 50 -14.54 -9.55 2.93
CA HIS A 50 -15.24 -10.80 2.63
C HIS A 50 -16.70 -10.51 2.28
N ASP A 51 -17.03 -10.56 0.98
CA ASP A 51 -18.40 -10.52 0.50
C ASP A 51 -19.04 -11.90 0.66
N ILE A 52 -19.64 -12.14 1.83
CA ILE A 52 -20.23 -13.45 2.18
C ILE A 52 -21.30 -13.88 1.16
N PRO A 53 -22.27 -13.04 0.77
CA PRO A 53 -23.24 -13.40 -0.26
C PRO A 53 -22.63 -13.69 -1.64
N GLY A 54 -21.60 -12.93 -2.02
CA GLY A 54 -20.88 -13.11 -3.29
C GLY A 54 -19.81 -14.20 -3.25
N GLN A 55 -19.59 -14.85 -2.10
CA GLN A 55 -18.54 -15.84 -1.86
C GLN A 55 -17.16 -15.41 -2.37
N THR A 56 -16.86 -14.12 -2.23
CA THR A 56 -15.65 -13.51 -2.79
C THR A 56 -14.90 -12.77 -1.70
N ILE A 57 -13.58 -12.95 -1.64
CA ILE A 57 -12.69 -12.16 -0.78
C ILE A 57 -11.91 -11.19 -1.67
N TRP A 58 -12.03 -9.91 -1.37
CA TRP A 58 -11.29 -8.83 -2.01
C TRP A 58 -10.10 -8.45 -1.13
N ILE A 59 -8.91 -8.39 -1.72
CA ILE A 59 -7.71 -7.90 -1.05
C ILE A 59 -7.27 -6.61 -1.74
N ALA A 60 -7.08 -5.55 -0.95
CA ALA A 60 -6.41 -4.34 -1.39
C ALA A 60 -5.19 -4.11 -0.49
N HIS A 61 -4.02 -3.86 -1.09
CA HIS A 61 -2.81 -3.65 -0.31
C HIS A 61 -1.87 -2.62 -0.96
N VAL A 62 -1.17 -1.87 -0.12
CA VAL A 62 -0.06 -0.98 -0.48
C VAL A 62 1.04 -1.19 0.54
N GLY A 63 2.18 -1.72 0.08
CA GLY A 63 3.35 -1.96 0.92
C GLY A 63 3.85 -3.41 0.80
N ASP A 64 4.57 -3.89 1.81
CA ASP A 64 5.13 -5.24 1.95
C ASP A 64 4.44 -6.02 3.07
N SER A 65 3.38 -5.46 3.64
CA SER A 65 2.43 -6.28 4.39
C SER A 65 1.75 -7.26 3.44
N ARG A 66 1.51 -8.48 3.91
CA ARG A 66 1.09 -9.60 3.08
C ARG A 66 -0.17 -10.25 3.64
N ALA A 67 -1.15 -10.48 2.78
CA ALA A 67 -2.30 -11.31 3.07
C ALA A 67 -2.02 -12.76 2.65
N ILE A 68 -2.41 -13.71 3.49
CA ILE A 68 -2.29 -15.15 3.23
C ILE A 68 -3.63 -15.77 3.59
N ILE A 69 -4.16 -16.63 2.71
CA ILE A 69 -5.37 -17.41 2.97
C ILE A 69 -5.01 -18.88 3.05
N SER A 70 -5.69 -19.64 3.91
CA SER A 70 -5.51 -21.08 4.04
C SER A 70 -6.86 -21.73 4.30
N ALA A 71 -7.13 -22.83 3.60
CA ALA A 71 -8.27 -23.67 3.92
C ALA A 71 -8.01 -24.43 5.22
N GLN A 72 -8.96 -24.33 6.16
CA GLN A 72 -8.99 -25.14 7.40
C GLN A 72 -7.73 -25.01 8.29
N GLY A 73 -6.96 -23.93 8.14
CA GLY A 73 -5.73 -23.71 8.89
C GLY A 73 -4.59 -24.67 8.53
N ASN A 74 -4.68 -25.40 7.40
CA ASN A 74 -3.61 -26.25 6.91
C ASN A 74 -2.52 -25.38 6.25
N PRO A 75 -1.30 -25.29 6.81
CA PRO A 75 -0.24 -24.45 6.23
C PRO A 75 0.21 -24.91 4.84
N LYS A 76 -0.04 -26.17 4.47
CA LYS A 76 0.29 -26.70 3.14
C LYS A 76 -0.64 -26.20 2.04
N GLU A 77 -1.80 -25.68 2.42
CA GLU A 77 -2.82 -25.12 1.53
C GLU A 77 -2.88 -23.59 1.66
N ALA A 78 -1.81 -22.97 2.17
CA ALA A 78 -1.72 -21.53 2.29
C ALA A 78 -1.34 -20.89 0.95
N GLU A 79 -2.11 -19.91 0.51
CA GLU A 79 -1.88 -19.12 -0.69
C GLU A 79 -1.59 -17.66 -0.32
N VAL A 80 -0.57 -17.09 -0.95
CA VAL A 80 -0.24 -15.67 -0.81
C VAL A 80 -1.17 -14.85 -1.70
N LEU A 81 -1.81 -13.85 -1.12
CA LEU A 81 -2.73 -12.95 -1.82
C LEU A 81 -2.04 -11.59 -2.05
N GLY A 82 -1.56 -11.39 -3.28
CA GLY A 82 -0.88 -10.16 -3.70
C GLY A 82 0.64 -10.32 -3.85
N HIS A 83 1.34 -9.21 -4.11
CA HIS A 83 2.79 -9.17 -4.30
C HIS A 83 3.40 -8.00 -3.52
N ASP A 84 4.43 -8.23 -2.70
CA ASP A 84 5.05 -7.15 -1.95
C ASP A 84 5.58 -6.05 -2.88
N HIS A 85 5.36 -4.79 -2.50
CA HIS A 85 5.83 -3.63 -3.25
C HIS A 85 7.30 -3.28 -2.93
N LYS A 86 8.24 -4.19 -3.21
CA LYS A 86 9.66 -3.99 -2.88
C LYS A 86 10.40 -3.14 -3.93
N PRO A 87 11.27 -2.19 -3.51
CA PRO A 87 11.97 -1.29 -4.44
C PRO A 87 12.88 -1.97 -5.47
N ASP A 88 13.42 -3.15 -5.15
CA ASP A 88 14.35 -3.90 -5.99
C ASP A 88 13.69 -4.80 -7.04
N LEU A 89 12.37 -4.96 -6.98
CA LEU A 89 11.63 -5.63 -8.04
C LEU A 89 11.81 -4.85 -9.35
N PRO A 90 12.12 -5.52 -10.49
CA PRO A 90 12.46 -4.83 -11.73
C PRO A 90 11.40 -3.81 -12.20
N GLU A 91 10.13 -4.16 -12.05
CA GLU A 91 9.01 -3.28 -12.44
C GLU A 91 8.91 -2.04 -11.53
N GLU A 92 9.05 -2.22 -10.22
CA GLU A 92 8.99 -1.14 -9.25
C GLU A 92 10.20 -0.22 -9.36
N LYS A 93 11.40 -0.79 -9.49
CA LYS A 93 12.63 -0.03 -9.74
C LYS A 93 12.50 0.84 -10.98
N LYS A 94 12.07 0.25 -12.11
CA LYS A 94 11.85 0.98 -13.36
C LYS A 94 10.83 2.10 -13.19
N ARG A 95 9.72 1.84 -12.50
CA ARG A 95 8.69 2.85 -12.23
C ARG A 95 9.24 4.02 -11.40
N ILE A 96 9.97 3.73 -10.33
CA ILE A 96 10.60 4.74 -9.46
C ILE A 96 11.59 5.60 -10.25
N GLU A 97 12.53 4.97 -10.96
CA GLU A 97 13.58 5.64 -11.71
C GLU A 97 13.01 6.47 -12.87
N SER A 98 11.96 5.99 -13.55
CA SER A 98 11.26 6.74 -14.60
C SER A 98 10.60 8.03 -14.09
N ARG A 99 10.34 8.13 -12.78
CA ARG A 99 9.79 9.31 -12.11
C ARG A 99 10.87 10.15 -11.41
N GLY A 100 12.14 9.88 -11.67
CA GLY A 100 13.28 10.60 -11.09
C GLY A 100 13.65 10.17 -9.67
N GLY A 101 13.04 9.12 -9.12
CA GLY A 101 13.47 8.51 -7.87
C GLY A 101 14.73 7.68 -8.06
N ARG A 102 15.32 7.23 -6.96
CA ARG A 102 16.50 6.35 -6.95
C ARG A 102 16.27 5.17 -6.03
N VAL A 103 16.69 3.99 -6.45
CA VAL A 103 16.70 2.77 -5.63
C VAL A 103 18.14 2.43 -5.27
N ILE A 104 18.46 2.43 -3.99
CA ILE A 104 19.82 2.25 -3.49
C ILE A 104 19.83 1.13 -2.44
N PHE A 105 20.76 0.18 -2.58
CA PHE A 105 21.00 -0.86 -1.58
C PHE A 105 21.53 -0.24 -0.28
N ASP A 106 20.99 -0.63 0.86
CA ASP A 106 21.34 -0.05 2.17
C ASP A 106 22.66 -0.59 2.76
N GLY A 107 23.31 -1.52 2.07
CA GLY A 107 24.56 -2.16 2.52
C GLY A 107 24.35 -3.42 3.34
N PHE A 108 23.10 -3.80 3.64
CA PHE A 108 22.78 -4.97 4.44
C PHE A 108 21.86 -5.94 3.69
N TYR A 109 20.56 -5.64 3.64
CA TYR A 109 19.54 -6.58 3.14
C TYR A 109 18.44 -5.92 2.31
N ASN A 110 18.31 -4.58 2.34
CA ASN A 110 17.18 -3.91 1.70
C ASN A 110 17.63 -2.93 0.64
N HIS A 111 16.71 -2.62 -0.26
CA HIS A 111 16.81 -1.47 -1.15
C HIS A 111 15.86 -0.37 -0.67
N ARG A 112 16.33 0.86 -0.75
CA ARG A 112 15.62 2.04 -0.28
C ARG A 112 15.36 3.02 -1.40
N VAL A 113 14.20 3.65 -1.34
CA VAL A 113 13.76 4.69 -2.28
C VAL A 113 14.18 6.05 -1.76
N PHE A 114 14.87 6.79 -2.62
CA PHE A 114 15.33 8.14 -2.36
C PHE A 114 14.85 9.09 -3.45
N SER A 115 14.73 10.36 -3.09
CA SER A 115 14.53 11.44 -4.04
C SER A 115 15.75 11.59 -4.98
N ALA A 116 15.53 12.25 -6.11
CA ALA A 116 16.59 12.56 -7.08
C ALA A 116 17.75 13.34 -6.46
N LYS A 117 17.45 14.27 -5.54
CA LYS A 117 18.36 15.33 -5.08
C LYS A 117 18.90 15.12 -3.66
N GLY A 118 18.63 13.99 -3.01
CA GLY A 118 19.12 13.79 -1.65
C GLY A 118 18.93 12.37 -1.12
N GLN A 119 19.55 12.10 0.04
CA GLN A 119 19.37 10.85 0.80
C GLN A 119 18.13 10.93 1.71
N TYR A 120 17.01 11.35 1.13
CA TYR A 120 15.69 11.42 1.78
C TYR A 120 14.61 10.94 0.79
N PRO A 121 13.56 10.21 1.20
CA PRO A 121 13.26 9.77 2.57
C PRO A 121 13.98 8.49 3.02
N GLY A 122 14.47 7.68 2.09
CA GLY A 122 15.03 6.37 2.42
C GLY A 122 13.93 5.35 2.75
N LEU A 123 12.85 5.36 1.97
CA LEU A 123 11.69 4.47 2.16
C LEU A 123 12.09 3.02 1.87
N ASN A 124 11.64 2.08 2.70
CA ASN A 124 11.87 0.65 2.46
C ASN A 124 10.95 0.05 1.39
N MET A 125 9.98 0.84 0.91
CA MET A 125 8.85 0.39 0.10
C MET A 125 8.75 1.20 -1.19
N SER A 126 8.32 0.56 -2.27
CA SER A 126 8.26 1.20 -3.58
C SER A 126 7.01 2.07 -3.77
N ARG A 127 5.91 1.72 -3.10
CA ARG A 127 4.63 2.42 -3.14
C ARG A 127 4.32 2.92 -1.73
N ALA A 128 4.44 4.23 -1.55
CA ALA A 128 4.20 4.98 -0.34
C ALA A 128 3.64 6.36 -0.74
#